data_AF-A0AAW0LXF6-F1
#
_entry.id   AF-A0AAW0LXF6-F1
#
_cell.length_a   1.000
_cell.length_b   1.000
_cell.length_c   1.000
_cell.angle_alpha   90.00
_cell.angle_beta   90.00
_cell.angle_gamma   90.00
#
_symmetry.space_group_name_H-M   'P 1'
#
loop_
_entity.id
_entity.type
_entity.pdbx_description
1 polymer ?
#
loop_
_entity_poly.entity_id
_entity_poly.type
_entity_poly.pdbx_seq_one_letter_code
_entity_poly.pdbx_strand_id
1 'polypeptide(L)' 'MEKLSLDHLPPGVRFSPKDPEVIELYLKNKIIGNDKDTWFIPELKFYEDEPWDLPKTDRRI' A
#
# COMPACT_ATOMS: atom_id res chain seq x y z
N MET A 1 -13.82 4.21 9.39
CA MET A 1 -12.52 4.90 9.53
C MET A 1 -12.43 5.87 8.37
N GLU A 2 -12.23 7.16 8.62
CA GLU A 2 -12.14 8.15 7.56
C GLU A 2 -10.96 7.83 6.64
N LYS A 3 -11.23 7.79 5.33
CA LYS A 3 -10.22 7.62 4.30
C LYS A 3 -9.23 8.78 4.44
N LEU A 4 -7.99 8.50 4.86
CA LEU A 4 -6.93 9.52 4.91
C LEU A 4 -6.68 9.99 3.47
N SER A 5 -7.26 11.14 3.10
CA SER A 5 -6.90 11.82 1.86
C SER A 5 -5.47 12.30 2.00
N LEU A 6 -4.62 11.96 1.03
CA LEU A 6 -3.25 12.47 0.95
C LEU A 6 -3.21 14.01 0.96
N ASP A 7 -4.28 14.65 0.50
CA ASP A 7 -4.44 16.10 0.45
C ASP A 7 -4.61 16.74 1.84
N HIS A 8 -4.95 15.96 2.86
CA HIS A 8 -5.12 16.43 4.25
C HIS A 8 -3.91 16.16 5.15
N LEU A 9 -2.86 15.50 4.63
CA LEU A 9 -1.66 15.23 5.41
C LEU A 9 -0.78 16.48 5.52
N PRO A 10 -0.19 16.75 6.71
CA PRO A 10 0.81 17.80 6.83
C PRO A 10 1.96 17.62 5.82
N PRO A 11 2.53 18.72 5.30
CA PRO A 11 3.71 18.66 4.46
C PRO A 11 4.83 17.85 5.12
N GLY A 12 5.45 16.95 4.35
CA GLY A 12 6.55 16.11 4.83
C GLY A 12 6.13 14.73 5.38
N VAL A 13 4.83 14.49 5.59
CA VAL A 13 4.35 13.13 5.92
C VAL A 13 4.51 12.23 4.69
N ARG A 14 5.13 11.07 4.91
CA ARG A 14 5.40 10.05 3.89
C ARG A 14 5.15 8.66 4.48
N PHE A 15 4.91 7.71 3.60
CA PHE A 15 4.91 6.30 3.96
C PHE A 15 6.36 5.84 4.16
N SER A 16 6.76 5.59 5.40
CA SER A 16 8.12 5.15 5.77
C SER A 16 8.09 4.15 6.93
N PRO A 17 7.44 2.98 6.78
CA PRO A 17 7.34 1.97 7.82
C PRO A 17 8.68 1.27 8.07
N LYS A 18 8.85 0.70 9.27
CA LYS A 18 9.94 -0.22 9.64
C LYS A 18 9.56 -1.66 9.32
N ASP A 19 10.56 -2.54 9.20
CA ASP A 19 10.31 -3.97 8.90
C ASP A 19 9.26 -4.64 9.80
N PRO A 20 9.25 -4.43 11.14
CA PRO A 20 8.19 -5.02 11.98
C PRO A 20 6.81 -4.45 11.68
N GLU A 21 6.72 -3.16 11.33
CA GLU A 21 5.47 -2.50 10.98
C GLU A 21 4.94 -3.02 9.63
N VAL A 22 5.82 -3.24 8.65
CA VAL A 22 5.50 -3.86 7.36
C VAL A 22 4.81 -5.22 7.57
N ILE A 23 5.40 -6.06 8.42
CA ILE A 23 4.89 -7.41 8.68
C ILE A 23 3.58 -7.37 9.47
N GLU A 24 3.58 -6.72 10.62
CA GLU A 24 2.47 -6.77 11.58
C GLU A 24 1.24 -5.98 11.11
N LEU A 25 1.44 -4.79 10.55
CA LEU A 25 0.35 -3.86 10.26
C LEU A 25 -0.19 -3.99 8.84
N TYR A 26 0.60 -4.54 7.91
CA TYR A 26 0.21 -4.57 6.50
C TYR A 26 0.15 -5.98 5.94
N LEU A 27 1.24 -6.75 5.98
CA LEU A 27 1.26 -8.09 5.37
C LEU A 27 0.31 -9.06 6.05
N LYS A 28 0.33 -9.16 7.39
CA LYS A 28 -0.59 -10.05 8.12
C LYS A 28 -2.06 -9.71 7.86
N ASN A 29 -2.39 -8.42 7.91
CA ASN A 29 -3.75 -7.94 7.67
C ASN A 29 -4.23 -8.27 6.26
N LYS A 30 -3.38 -8.11 5.25
CA LYS A 30 -3.71 -8.45 3.86
C LYS A 30 -3.92 -9.96 3.67
N ILE A 31 -3.10 -10.81 4.28
CA ILE A 31 -3.23 -12.28 4.20
C ILE A 31 -4.51 -12.79 4.86
N ILE A 32 -4.96 -12.15 5.93
CA ILE A 32 -6.19 -12.53 6.67
C ILE A 32 -7.45 -11.97 5.98
N GLY A 33 -7.30 -11.18 4.91
CA GLY A 33 -8.41 -10.58 4.16
C GLY A 33 -8.96 -9.30 4.79
N ASN A 34 -8.20 -8.63 5.65
CA ASN A 34 -8.56 -7.33 6.19
C ASN A 34 -8.11 -6.18 5.27
N ASP A 35 -8.66 -6.16 4.05
CA ASP A 35 -8.23 -5.24 2.98
C ASP A 35 -8.60 -3.78 3.26
N LYS A 36 -9.51 -3.52 4.19
CA LYS A 36 -9.95 -2.16 4.53
C LYS A 36 -8.81 -1.29 5.06
N ASP A 37 -7.85 -1.88 5.76
CA ASP A 37 -6.72 -1.17 6.36
C ASP A 37 -5.48 -1.17 5.46
N THR A 38 -5.48 -2.01 4.41
CA THR A 38 -4.33 -2.22 3.51
C THR A 38 -4.66 -1.89 2.05
N TRP A 39 -5.83 -1.30 1.79
CA TRP A 39 -6.37 -0.98 0.45
C TRP A 39 -5.43 -0.15 -0.43
N PHE A 40 -4.54 0.63 0.19
CA PHE A 40 -3.59 1.49 -0.52
C PHE A 40 -2.33 0.75 -0.99
N ILE A 41 -2.12 -0.50 -0.57
CA ILE A 41 -1.05 -1.37 -1.06
C ILE A 41 -1.62 -2.20 -2.22
N PRO A 42 -1.29 -1.90 -3.49
CA PRO A 42 -1.84 -2.62 -4.63
C PRO A 42 -1.37 -4.08 -4.65
N GLU A 43 -2.14 -4.94 -5.31
CA GLU A 43 -1.67 -6.27 -5.68
C GLU A 43 -0.93 -6.21 -7.00
N LEU A 44 0.22 -6.88 -7.05
CA LEU A 44 1.08 -6.88 -8.21
C LEU A 44 1.51 -8.31 -8.52
N LYS A 45 1.51 -8.63 -9.81
CA LYS A 45 2.16 -9.83 -10.32
C LYS A 45 3.60 -9.49 -10.70
N PHE A 46 4.51 -9.78 -9.77
CA PHE A 46 5.90 -9.32 -9.81
C PHE A 46 6.68 -9.72 -11.07
N TYR A 47 6.26 -10.78 -11.74
CA TYR A 47 6.95 -11.34 -12.91
C TYR A 47 6.25 -11.02 -14.24
N GLU A 48 5.15 -10.28 -14.23
CA GLU A 48 4.45 -9.88 -15.46
C GLU A 48 4.87 -8.49 -15.96
N ASP A 49 5.40 -7.65 -15.06
CA ASP A 49 5.74 -6.26 -15.35
C ASP A 49 7.22 -5.98 -15.07
N GLU A 50 7.84 -5.15 -15.90
CA GLU A 50 9.20 -4.68 -15.65
C GLU A 50 9.24 -3.71 -14.45
N PRO A 51 10.33 -3.65 -13.67
CA PRO A 51 10.40 -2.83 -12.45
C PRO A 51 10.09 -1.34 -12.67
N TRP A 52 10.44 -0.79 -13.83
CA TRP A 52 10.20 0.61 -14.18
C TRP A 52 8.76 0.89 -14.64
N ASP A 53 7.97 -0.14 -14.93
CA ASP A 53 6.56 0.00 -15.30
C ASP A 53 5.62 -0.11 -14.09
N LEU A 54 6.12 -0.58 -12.94
CA LEU A 54 5.36 -0.67 -11.69
C LEU A 54 4.73 0.67 -11.24
N PRO A 55 5.44 1.81 -11.25
CA PRO A 55 4.87 3.08 -10.78
C PRO A 55 3.75 3.63 -11.68
N LYS A 56 3.70 3.19 -12.95
CA LYS A 56 2.68 3.62 -13.92
C LYS A 56 1.38 2.83 -13.77
N THR A 57 1.44 1.73 -13.05
CA THR A 57 0.40 0.73 -12.99
C THR A 57 -0.56 1.04 -11.84
N ASP A 58 -1.44 2.02 -12.03
CA ASP A 58 -2.61 2.21 -11.14
C ASP A 58 -3.68 1.17 -11.48
N ARG A 59 -3.43 -0.10 -11.14
CA ARG A 59 -4.39 -1.22 -11.32
C ARG A 59 -5.41 -1.27 -10.18
N ARG A 60 -6.11 -0.16 -9.93
CA ARG A 60 -7.31 -0.16 -9.07
C ARG A 60 -8.48 -0.69 -9.89
N ILE A 61 -8.77 -1.99 -9.76
CA ILE A 61 -10.02 -2.62 -10.21
C ILE A 61 -10.79 -3.04 -8.95
#